data_AF-A0A7S3XEI4-F1
#
_entry.id   AF-A0A7S3XEI4-F1
#
_cell.length_a   1.000
_cell.length_b   1.000
_cell.length_c   1.000
_cell.angle_alpha   90.00
_cell.angle_beta   90.00
_cell.angle_gamma   90.00
#
_symmetry.space_group_name_H-M   'P 1'
#
loop_
_entity.id
_entity.type
_entity.pdbx_description
1 polymer ?
#
loop_
_entity_poly.entity_id
_entity_poly.type
_entity_poly.pdbx_seq_one_letter_code
_entity_poly.pdbx_strand_id
1 'polypeptide(L)'
;RVAHRDVHGWLVFMAMVSLLDKLAIIACAVFYYCSIFYDICSYMNLPMFTPVKNVYIDGVFDLCHLGHKNHIARALNYGNRLFVGVMSDEDVRKYKRDPIMTLEE
;
A
#
# COMPACT_ATOMS: atom_id res chain seq x y z
N ARG A 1 -3.66 -21.73 -14.64
CA ARG A 1 -3.51 -20.31 -15.07
C ARG A 1 -4.55 -20.01 -16.13
N VAL A 2 -5.35 -18.97 -15.94
CA VAL A 2 -6.25 -18.43 -16.97
C VAL A 2 -5.75 -17.01 -17.24
N ALA A 3 -5.54 -16.65 -18.51
CA ALA A 3 -5.05 -15.32 -18.90
C ALA A 3 -3.80 -14.84 -18.12
N HIS A 4 -2.77 -15.68 -18.01
CA HIS A 4 -1.50 -15.38 -17.30
C HIS A 4 -1.60 -15.07 -15.80
N ARG A 5 -2.76 -15.31 -15.16
CA ARG A 5 -2.92 -15.14 -13.72
C ARG A 5 -3.04 -16.49 -13.04
N ASP A 6 -2.45 -16.60 -11.85
CA ASP A 6 -2.71 -17.73 -10.97
C ASP A 6 -4.15 -17.60 -10.48
N VAL A 7 -4.92 -18.67 -10.67
CA VAL A 7 -6.33 -18.70 -10.34
C VAL A 7 -6.50 -18.97 -8.86
N HIS A 8 -7.42 -18.25 -8.22
CA HIS A 8 -7.72 -18.44 -6.82
C HIS A 8 -8.17 -19.90 -6.57
N GLY A 9 -7.54 -20.61 -5.61
CA GLY A 9 -7.73 -22.06 -5.43
C GLY A 9 -9.19 -22.48 -5.17
N TRP A 10 -10.01 -21.56 -4.66
CA TRP A 10 -11.43 -21.76 -4.39
C TRP A 10 -12.32 -21.75 -5.64
N LEU A 11 -11.82 -21.30 -6.80
CA LEU A 11 -12.64 -21.12 -8.01
C LEU A 11 -13.28 -22.44 -8.49
N VAL A 12 -12.54 -23.55 -8.41
CA VAL A 12 -13.04 -24.88 -8.81
C VAL A 12 -14.19 -25.32 -7.90
N PHE A 13 -14.04 -25.12 -6.60
CA PHE A 13 -15.08 -25.45 -5.62
C PHE A 13 -16.34 -24.60 -5.84
N MET A 14 -16.19 -23.29 -6.04
CA MET A 14 -17.32 -22.40 -6.33
C MET A 14 -18.04 -22.75 -7.63
N ALA A 15 -17.31 -23.18 -8.66
CA ALA A 15 -17.90 -23.63 -9.92
C ALA A 15 -18.70 -24.94 -9.79
N MET A 16 -18.37 -25.80 -8.85
CA MET A 16 -19.15 -27.01 -8.56
C MET A 16 -20.43 -26.67 -7.77
N VAL A 17 -20.35 -25.75 -6.81
CA VAL A 17 -21.48 -25.29 -5.99
C VAL A 17 -22.49 -24.48 -6.80
N SER A 18 -22.02 -23.74 -7.82
CA SER A 18 -22.87 -22.91 -8.67
C SER A 18 -23.85 -23.71 -9.55
N LEU A 19 -23.66 -25.03 -9.70
CA LEU A 19 -24.56 -25.89 -10.48
C LEU A 19 -25.88 -26.22 -9.77
N LEU A 20 -26.00 -25.94 -8.47
CA LEU A 20 -27.11 -26.40 -7.64
C LEU A 20 -28.36 -25.52 -7.73
N ASP A 21 -28.20 -24.20 -7.53
CA ASP A 21 -29.32 -23.26 -7.49
C ASP A 21 -28.89 -21.85 -7.91
N LYS A 22 -29.83 -21.05 -8.42
CA LYS A 22 -29.57 -19.67 -8.84
C LYS A 22 -29.10 -18.78 -7.69
N LEU A 23 -29.58 -19.00 -6.46
CA LEU A 23 -29.09 -18.28 -5.29
C LEU A 23 -27.63 -18.66 -4.97
N ALA A 24 -27.27 -19.93 -5.15
CA ALA A 24 -25.90 -20.41 -4.94
C ALA A 24 -24.93 -19.76 -5.93
N ILE A 25 -25.32 -19.58 -7.20
CA ILE A 25 -24.52 -18.85 -8.20
C ILE A 25 -24.23 -17.42 -7.74
N ILE A 26 -25.27 -16.69 -7.33
CA ILE A 26 -25.15 -15.29 -6.89
C ILE A 26 -24.28 -15.21 -5.63
N ALA A 27 -24.48 -16.08 -4.66
CA ALA A 27 -23.69 -16.12 -3.43
C ALA A 27 -22.20 -16.42 -3.70
N CYS A 28 -21.89 -17.41 -4.55
CA CYS A 28 -20.52 -17.72 -4.94
C CYS A 28 -19.85 -16.57 -5.69
N ALA A 29 -20.59 -15.89 -6.58
CA ALA A 29 -20.07 -14.72 -7.29
C ALA A 29 -19.72 -13.58 -6.32
N VAL A 30 -20.64 -13.24 -5.41
CA VAL A 30 -20.40 -12.21 -4.38
C VAL A 30 -19.20 -12.58 -3.52
N PHE A 31 -19.12 -13.82 -3.04
CA PHE A 31 -17.98 -14.28 -2.24
C PHE A 31 -16.64 -14.19 -2.99
N TYR A 32 -16.61 -14.56 -4.27
CA TYR A 32 -15.42 -14.45 -5.11
C TYR A 32 -14.96 -13.00 -5.30
N TYR A 33 -15.88 -12.07 -5.54
CA TYR A 33 -15.55 -10.65 -5.64
C TYR A 33 -15.03 -10.09 -4.31
N CYS A 34 -15.64 -10.49 -3.19
CA CYS A 34 -15.16 -10.11 -1.86
C CYS A 34 -13.75 -10.67 -1.59
N SER A 35 -13.46 -11.91 -1.97
CA SER A 35 -12.13 -12.50 -1.77
C SER A 35 -11.07 -11.82 -2.63
N ILE A 36 -11.36 -11.54 -3.91
CA ILE A 36 -10.46 -10.76 -4.78
C ILE A 36 -10.22 -9.38 -4.20
N PHE A 37 -11.27 -8.71 -3.74
CA PHE A 37 -11.14 -7.37 -3.16
C PHE A 37 -10.25 -7.40 -1.92
N TYR A 38 -10.45 -8.38 -1.04
CA TYR A 38 -9.59 -8.61 0.13
C TYR A 38 -8.13 -8.85 -0.27
N ASP A 39 -7.88 -9.74 -1.24
CA ASP A 39 -6.53 -10.07 -1.71
C ASP A 39 -5.82 -8.83 -2.28
N ILE A 40 -6.52 -8.02 -3.08
CA ILE A 40 -5.97 -6.79 -3.66
C ILE A 40 -5.63 -5.80 -2.54
N CYS A 41 -6.54 -5.56 -1.60
CA CYS A 41 -6.30 -4.65 -0.47
C CYS A 41 -5.10 -5.12 0.36
N SER A 42 -5.00 -6.41 0.66
CA SER A 42 -3.88 -6.98 1.41
C SER A 42 -2.56 -6.88 0.64
N TYR A 43 -2.55 -7.18 -0.65
CA TYR A 43 -1.34 -7.14 -1.48
C TYR A 43 -0.82 -5.72 -1.66
N MET A 44 -1.72 -4.75 -1.82
CA MET A 44 -1.37 -3.34 -1.98
C MET A 44 -1.17 -2.60 -0.64
N ASN A 45 -1.34 -3.29 0.49
CA ASN A 45 -1.33 -2.69 1.83
C ASN A 45 -2.27 -1.49 1.96
N LEU A 46 -3.49 -1.62 1.42
CA LEU A 46 -4.53 -0.59 1.43
C LEU A 46 -5.62 -0.95 2.44
N PRO A 47 -6.20 0.04 3.13
CA PRO A 47 -7.38 -0.19 3.95
C PRO A 47 -8.58 -0.64 3.08
N MET A 48 -9.35 -1.60 3.58
CA MET A 48 -10.52 -2.14 2.86
C MET A 48 -11.73 -1.21 2.85
N PHE A 49 -11.98 -0.54 3.96
CA PHE A 49 -13.24 0.19 4.20
C PHE A 49 -13.06 1.68 4.48
N THR A 50 -11.82 2.18 4.43
CA THR A 50 -11.55 3.60 4.64
C THR A 50 -10.86 4.18 3.42
N PRO A 51 -11.18 5.43 3.03
CA PRO A 51 -10.50 6.08 1.92
C PRO A 51 -9.02 6.27 2.26
N VAL A 52 -8.17 6.11 1.24
CA VAL A 52 -6.74 6.35 1.38
C VAL A 52 -6.49 7.85 1.37
N LYS A 53 -5.94 8.37 2.46
CA LYS A 53 -5.47 9.75 2.59
C LYS A 53 -3.95 9.75 2.60
N ASN A 54 -3.39 10.14 1.45
CA ASN A 54 -1.95 10.24 1.26
C ASN A 54 -1.41 11.48 1.96
N VAL A 55 -0.31 11.31 2.68
CA VAL A 55 0.49 12.39 3.26
C VAL A 55 1.87 12.33 2.62
N TYR A 56 2.41 13.48 2.25
CA TYR A 56 3.78 13.60 1.75
C TYR A 56 4.53 14.58 2.64
N ILE A 57 5.75 14.20 3.00
CA ILE A 57 6.73 15.09 3.61
C ILE A 57 8.05 14.92 2.88
N ASP A 58 8.83 15.98 2.80
CA ASP A 58 10.17 15.98 2.25
C ASP A 58 11.19 16.48 3.27
N GLY A 59 12.44 16.11 3.06
CA GLY A 59 13.53 16.55 3.91
C GLY A 59 14.86 15.95 3.49
N VAL A 60 15.92 16.45 4.11
CA VAL A 60 17.26 15.88 3.93
C VAL A 60 17.48 14.71 4.89
N PHE A 61 16.89 14.77 6.09
CA PHE A 61 16.99 13.75 7.12
C PHE A 61 18.43 13.34 7.55
N ASP A 62 19.44 14.15 7.21
CA ASP A 62 20.85 14.03 7.61
C ASP A 62 21.00 13.81 9.13
N LEU A 63 21.89 12.91 9.52
CA LEU A 63 22.09 12.45 10.90
C LEU A 63 20.76 12.09 11.59
N CYS A 64 20.02 11.15 11.00
CA CYS A 64 18.66 10.84 11.39
C CYS A 64 18.51 10.55 12.89
N HIS A 65 17.77 11.41 13.59
CA HIS A 65 17.60 11.38 15.05
C HIS A 65 16.13 11.33 15.47
N LEU A 66 15.86 11.21 16.77
CA LEU A 66 14.51 11.08 17.32
C LEU A 66 13.54 12.19 16.85
N GLY A 67 14.02 13.41 16.65
CA GLY A 67 13.23 14.51 16.09
C GLY A 67 12.60 14.18 14.72
N HIS A 68 13.36 13.58 13.79
CA HIS A 68 12.86 13.18 12.48
C HIS A 68 11.83 12.06 12.60
N LYS A 69 12.11 11.05 13.43
CA LYS A 69 11.15 9.96 13.69
C LYS A 69 9.82 10.47 14.24
N ASN A 70 9.87 11.41 15.20
CA ASN A 70 8.68 12.03 15.76
C ASN A 70 7.94 12.88 14.73
N HIS A 71 8.66 13.59 13.86
CA HIS A 71 8.05 14.35 12.77
C HIS A 71 7.32 13.44 11.78
N ILE A 72 7.96 12.36 11.33
CA ILE A 72 7.38 11.33 10.45
C ILE A 72 6.14 10.71 11.10
N ALA A 73 6.22 10.33 12.38
CA ALA A 73 5.09 9.76 13.12
C ALA A 73 3.91 10.73 13.22
N ARG A 74 4.18 12.02 13.51
CA ARG A 74 3.15 13.06 13.56
C ARG A 74 2.54 13.33 12.19
N ALA A 75 3.33 13.27 11.12
CA ALA A 75 2.84 13.43 9.75
C ALA A 75 1.81 12.36 9.40
N LEU A 76 2.02 11.11 9.85
CA LEU A 76 1.07 10.03 9.62
C LEU A 76 -0.31 10.28 10.26
N ASN A 77 -0.42 11.09 11.32
CA ASN A 77 -1.71 11.45 11.91
C ASN A 77 -2.63 12.24 10.96
N TYR A 78 -2.10 12.79 9.87
CA TYR A 78 -2.89 13.51 8.87
C TYR A 78 -3.48 12.60 7.78
N GLY A 79 -3.19 11.30 7.79
CA GLY A 79 -3.72 10.35 6.83
C GLY A 79 -3.51 8.90 7.25
N ASN A 80 -3.40 8.00 6.27
CA ASN A 80 -3.17 6.57 6.51
C ASN A 80 -2.11 5.97 5.58
N ARG A 81 -1.52 6.77 4.69
CA ARG A 81 -0.39 6.38 3.86
C ARG A 81 0.59 7.55 3.76
N LEU A 82 1.80 7.38 4.29
CA LEU A 82 2.84 8.41 4.32
C LEU A 82 3.94 8.11 3.29
N PHE A 83 4.25 9.10 2.46
CA PHE A 83 5.38 9.13 1.56
C PHE A 83 6.42 10.10 2.12
N VAL A 84 7.67 9.65 2.20
CA VAL A 84 8.79 10.47 2.68
C VAL A 84 9.77 10.66 1.53
N GLY A 85 9.88 11.88 1.03
CA GLY A 85 10.88 12.26 0.03
C GLY A 85 12.20 12.59 0.70
N VAL A 86 13.27 11.91 0.31
CA VAL A 86 14.64 12.24 0.74
C VAL A 86 15.31 13.04 -0.38
N MET A 87 15.81 14.24 -0.05
CA MET A 87 16.42 15.13 -1.02
C MET A 87 17.83 14.68 -1.37
N SER A 88 18.21 14.75 -2.66
CA SER A 88 19.53 14.37 -3.14
C SER A 88 20.64 15.32 -2.65
N ASP A 89 21.85 14.80 -2.48
CA ASP A 89 23.01 15.61 -2.08
C ASP A 89 23.27 16.78 -3.06
N GLU A 90 23.04 16.55 -4.36
CA GLU A 90 23.17 17.56 -5.41
C GLU A 90 22.17 18.70 -5.26
N ASP A 91 20.92 18.40 -4.90
CA ASP A 91 19.91 19.42 -4.69
C ASP A 91 20.16 20.18 -3.40
N VAL A 92 20.56 19.49 -2.33
CA VAL A 92 20.84 20.10 -1.02
C VAL A 92 21.98 21.11 -1.11
N ARG A 93 23.06 20.77 -1.82
CA ARG A 93 24.23 21.63 -2.08
C ARG A 93 23.88 23.00 -2.66
N LYS A 94 22.78 23.10 -3.40
CA LYS A 94 22.37 24.35 -4.07
C LYS A 94 21.88 25.41 -3.09
N TYR A 95 21.40 25.01 -1.90
CA TYR A 95 20.74 25.93 -0.97
C TYR A 95 21.22 25.83 0.48
N LYS A 96 22.01 24.81 0.86
CA LYS A 96 22.68 24.73 2.16
C LYS A 96 23.96 23.90 2.08
N ARG A 97 24.67 23.79 3.21
CA ARG A 97 25.85 22.93 3.35
C ARG A 97 25.54 21.48 2.96
N ASP A 98 26.58 20.80 2.49
CA ASP A 98 26.55 19.36 2.21
C ASP A 98 26.06 18.56 3.44
N PRO A 99 25.18 17.56 3.21
CA PRO A 99 24.85 16.55 4.20
C PRO A 99 26.11 15.81 4.68
N ILE A 100 26.08 15.33 5.93
CA ILE A 100 27.13 14.47 6.47
C ILE A 100 26.93 13.02 6.00
N MET A 101 25.68 12.55 6.01
CA MET A 101 25.27 11.28 5.42
C MET A 101 24.91 11.49 3.95
N THR A 102 25.36 10.58 3.09
CA THR A 102 25.00 10.54 1.67
C THR A 102 23.53 10.15 1.50
N LEU A 103 22.96 10.42 0.32
CA LEU A 103 21.56 10.05 0.02
C LEU A 103 21.22 8.55 0.25
N GLU A 104 22.18 7.66 0.04
CA GLU A 104 21.98 6.20 0.19
C GLU A 104 22.02 5.73 1.64
N GLU A 105 22.57 6.53 2.56
CA GLU A 105 22.71 6.24 4.00
C GLU A 105 21.48 6.65 4.83
#